data_AF-A0A4R8C981-F1
#
_entry.id   AF-A0A4R8C981-F1
#
_cell.length_a   1.000
_cell.length_b   1.000
_cell.length_c   1.000
_cell.angle_alpha   90.00
_cell.angle_beta   90.00
_cell.angle_gamma   90.00
#
_symmetry.space_group_name_H-M   'P 1'
#
loop_
_entity.id
_entity.type
_entity.pdbx_description
1 polymer ?
#
loop_
_entity_poly.entity_id
_entity_poly.type
_entity_poly.pdbx_seq_one_letter_code
_entity_poly.pdbx_strand_id
1 'polypeptide(L)'
;MNNFLLKRASAAAVTSAVLLAGLGAASGSTAIAAPTTATAACSMSVGSITAGGDIANTGVTASSPIKSSRAVGPHLFAPGLAKIASTWTTTVGVAGEDTTYGQVVVNGTLYYGEYGHDSTGKPTSSLKSLGVGYQGYKAIESSFYWGKTVRGSDYRLRGDGVLYRYGPNRQVTRYAGYSAVKTMALISETLTYDTFLALTNGGALYTIHIPTSTAAPTVKKVRASTWQKFDFLVAEKCGTQSTLLTAIDKDSGAAYLYAVGHANGAATVIQGLGKVPGTFKDPVYYLTTAEGTPSLFGE
;
A
#
# COMPACT_ATOMS: atom_id res chain seq x y z
N MET A 1 3.06 26.37 -19.40
CA MET A 1 2.95 26.28 -20.87
C MET A 1 3.98 25.27 -21.35
N ASN A 2 3.51 24.09 -21.76
CA ASN A 2 4.01 23.30 -22.89
C ASN A 2 3.19 22.01 -22.93
N ASN A 3 2.22 22.01 -23.84
CA ASN A 3 1.40 20.87 -24.21
C ASN A 3 2.24 19.90 -25.04
N PHE A 4 2.39 18.66 -24.58
CA PHE A 4 2.70 17.56 -25.49
C PHE A 4 1.55 16.56 -25.47
N LEU A 5 0.73 16.68 -26.52
CA LEU A 5 -0.25 15.71 -26.96
C LEU A 5 0.48 14.45 -27.43
N LEU A 6 0.37 13.34 -26.70
CA LEU A 6 0.67 12.02 -27.27
C LEU A 6 -0.63 11.33 -27.70
N LYS A 7 -0.69 11.11 -29.02
CA LYS A 7 -1.74 10.39 -29.73
C LYS A 7 -1.80 8.93 -29.27
N ARG A 8 -3.04 8.46 -29.09
CA ARG A 8 -3.39 7.05 -28.89
C ARG A 8 -3.07 6.24 -30.14
N ALA A 9 -2.41 5.10 -29.97
CA ALA A 9 -2.43 4.00 -30.92
C ALA A 9 -2.93 2.75 -30.19
N SER A 10 -4.18 2.37 -30.47
CA SER A 10 -4.84 1.18 -29.96
C SER A 10 -4.35 -0.03 -30.77
N ALA A 11 -3.67 -0.98 -30.13
CA ALA A 11 -3.40 -2.28 -30.72
C ALA A 11 -4.52 -3.26 -30.32
N ALA A 12 -5.52 -3.40 -31.18
CA ALA A 12 -6.51 -4.47 -31.11
C ALA A 12 -6.00 -5.64 -31.94
N ALA A 13 -5.55 -6.72 -31.29
CA ALA A 13 -5.28 -7.98 -31.95
C ALA A 13 -6.60 -8.78 -32.02
N VAL A 14 -7.23 -8.80 -33.19
CA VAL A 14 -8.35 -9.71 -33.49
C VAL A 14 -7.77 -10.89 -34.25
N THR A 15 -7.59 -12.01 -33.56
CA THR A 15 -7.31 -13.31 -34.17
C THR A 15 -8.62 -13.92 -34.67
N SER A 16 -8.78 -13.98 -35.99
CA SER A 16 -9.85 -14.74 -36.64
C SER A 16 -9.52 -16.23 -36.58
N ALA A 17 -10.34 -17.00 -35.85
CA ALA A 17 -10.33 -18.45 -35.88
C ALA A 17 -11.20 -18.97 -37.04
N VAL A 18 -10.64 -19.85 -37.84
CA VAL A 18 -11.32 -20.61 -38.90
C VAL A 18 -12.26 -21.64 -38.26
N LEU A 19 -13.53 -21.65 -38.66
CA LEU A 19 -14.52 -22.67 -38.34
C LEU A 19 -14.89 -23.41 -39.63
N LEU A 20 -14.94 -24.75 -39.55
CA LEU A 20 -15.56 -25.78 -40.43
C LEU A 20 -14.57 -26.95 -40.57
N ALA A 21 -14.91 -28.23 -40.45
CA ALA A 21 -16.11 -28.97 -40.06
C ALA A 21 -15.65 -30.42 -39.77
N GLY A 22 -16.35 -31.18 -38.93
CA GLY A 22 -16.08 -32.60 -38.75
C GLY A 22 -17.07 -33.30 -37.82
N LEU A 23 -18.11 -33.90 -38.38
CA LEU A 23 -18.95 -34.90 -37.71
C LEU A 23 -18.16 -36.21 -37.61
N GLY A 24 -18.08 -36.82 -36.42
CA GLY A 24 -17.52 -38.16 -36.27
C GLY A 24 -17.48 -38.68 -34.84
N ALA A 25 -18.37 -39.65 -34.58
CA ALA A 25 -18.30 -40.76 -33.62
C ALA A 25 -17.67 -40.56 -32.21
N ALA A 26 -18.50 -40.84 -31.20
CA ALA A 26 -18.12 -40.97 -29.80
C ALA A 26 -16.98 -41.98 -29.58
N SER A 27 -15.94 -41.54 -28.87
CA SER A 27 -15.01 -42.41 -28.15
C SER A 27 -14.58 -41.68 -26.88
N GLY A 28 -14.68 -42.39 -25.74
CA GLY A 28 -14.52 -41.84 -24.40
C GLY A 28 -13.16 -41.16 -24.21
N SER A 29 -13.19 -39.84 -24.12
CA SER A 29 -12.01 -39.04 -23.79
C SER A 29 -12.11 -38.65 -22.32
N THR A 30 -11.21 -39.19 -21.50
CA THR A 30 -10.95 -38.67 -20.15
C THR A 30 -10.70 -37.17 -20.24
N ALA A 31 -11.53 -36.37 -19.60
CA ALA A 31 -11.35 -34.93 -19.51
C ALA A 31 -10.00 -34.64 -18.84
N ILE A 32 -8.99 -34.30 -19.63
CA ILE A 32 -7.74 -33.76 -19.12
C ILE A 32 -8.10 -32.39 -18.58
N ALA A 33 -8.06 -32.24 -17.25
CA ALA A 33 -8.18 -30.94 -16.62
C ALA A 33 -7.14 -30.01 -17.28
N ALA A 34 -7.62 -28.92 -17.87
CA ALA A 34 -6.72 -27.88 -18.37
C ALA A 34 -5.74 -27.52 -17.23
N PRO A 35 -4.44 -27.37 -17.52
CA PRO A 35 -3.49 -26.94 -16.50
C PRO A 35 -4.04 -25.63 -15.92
N THR A 36 -4.46 -25.67 -14.66
CA THR A 36 -4.72 -24.45 -13.91
C THR A 36 -3.37 -23.76 -13.86
N THR A 37 -3.22 -22.70 -14.63
CA THR A 37 -2.10 -21.77 -14.48
C THR A 37 -2.08 -21.40 -13.00
N ALA A 38 -1.08 -21.89 -12.28
CA ALA A 38 -0.93 -21.59 -10.86
C ALA A 38 -0.99 -20.08 -10.72
N THR A 39 -2.01 -19.57 -10.03
CA THR A 39 -2.13 -18.14 -9.78
C THR A 39 -0.86 -17.70 -9.08
N ALA A 40 -0.14 -16.73 -9.65
CA ALA A 40 1.10 -16.25 -9.07
C ALA A 40 0.85 -15.83 -7.61
N ALA A 41 1.72 -16.29 -6.71
CA ALA A 41 1.62 -15.97 -5.29
C ALA A 41 1.69 -14.44 -5.10
N CYS A 42 0.73 -13.86 -4.39
CA CYS A 42 0.75 -12.44 -4.07
C CYS A 42 2.01 -12.09 -3.27
N SER A 43 2.58 -10.93 -3.57
CA SER A 43 3.77 -10.43 -2.91
C SER A 43 3.59 -8.95 -2.56
N MET A 44 4.35 -8.48 -1.57
CA MET A 44 4.42 -7.07 -1.20
C MET A 44 5.85 -6.71 -0.76
N SER A 45 6.19 -5.42 -0.84
CA SER A 45 7.42 -4.90 -0.22
C SER A 45 7.05 -4.10 1.03
N VAL A 46 7.40 -4.65 2.19
CA VAL A 46 7.25 -3.99 3.49
C VAL A 46 8.46 -3.10 3.69
N GLY A 47 8.29 -1.81 3.41
CA GLY A 47 9.29 -0.78 3.65
C GLY A 47 9.41 -0.45 5.14
N SER A 48 10.59 -0.01 5.55
CA SER A 48 10.90 0.35 6.92
C SER A 48 12.02 1.39 6.99
N ILE A 49 12.00 2.20 8.05
CA ILE A 49 13.14 3.05 8.42
C ILE A 49 13.74 2.47 9.69
N THR A 50 15.00 2.05 9.65
CA THR A 50 15.68 1.42 10.79
C THR A 50 15.88 2.40 11.93
N ALA A 51 16.17 1.91 13.13
CA ALA A 51 16.55 2.77 14.25
C ALA A 51 17.83 3.59 13.95
N GLY A 52 18.71 3.05 13.09
CA GLY A 52 19.88 3.74 12.57
C GLY A 52 19.56 4.82 11.55
N GLY A 53 18.36 4.82 10.97
CA GLY A 53 17.94 5.79 9.95
C GLY A 53 18.19 5.35 8.50
N ASP A 54 18.45 4.05 8.30
CA ASP A 54 18.53 3.45 6.97
C ASP A 54 17.15 3.13 6.45
N ILE A 55 16.97 3.26 5.14
CA ILE A 55 15.84 2.65 4.45
C ILE A 55 16.08 1.15 4.37
N ALA A 56 15.05 0.34 4.63
CA ALA A 56 15.11 -1.10 4.40
C ALA A 56 13.79 -1.60 3.82
N ASN A 57 13.87 -2.65 3.02
CA ASN A 57 12.72 -3.29 2.39
C ASN A 57 12.71 -4.78 2.72
N THR A 58 11.57 -5.30 3.13
CA THR A 58 11.35 -6.73 3.28
C THR A 58 10.32 -7.18 2.25
N GLY A 59 10.79 -7.85 1.21
CA GLY A 59 9.91 -8.54 0.27
C GLY A 59 9.24 -9.71 0.97
N VAL A 60 7.93 -9.84 0.85
CA VAL A 60 7.13 -10.91 1.45
C VAL A 60 6.25 -11.53 0.38
N THR A 61 6.34 -12.85 0.21
CA THR A 61 5.55 -13.62 -0.77
C THR A 61 4.66 -14.63 -0.06
N ALA A 62 3.35 -14.52 -0.31
CA ALA A 62 2.29 -15.39 0.20
C ALA A 62 2.38 -16.78 -0.46
N SER A 63 3.32 -17.59 0.02
CA SER A 63 3.56 -18.97 -0.40
C SER A 63 3.46 -19.91 0.80
N SER A 64 3.52 -21.22 0.57
CA SER A 64 3.57 -22.23 1.63
C SER A 64 4.89 -23.01 1.52
N PRO A 65 5.87 -22.77 2.42
CA PRO A 65 5.88 -21.76 3.49
C PRO A 65 6.02 -20.32 2.96
N ILE A 66 5.64 -19.32 3.78
CA ILE A 66 5.83 -17.90 3.46
C ILE A 66 7.32 -17.63 3.25
N LYS A 67 7.66 -16.90 2.18
CA LYS A 67 9.03 -16.45 1.90
C LYS A 67 9.16 -14.98 2.23
N SER A 68 10.32 -14.61 2.77
CA SER A 68 10.69 -13.23 2.97
C SER A 68 12.19 -13.01 2.72
N SER A 69 12.53 -11.81 2.28
CA SER A 69 13.92 -11.39 2.07
C SER A 69 14.06 -9.91 2.39
N ARG A 70 15.00 -9.58 3.27
CA ARG A 70 15.26 -8.20 3.69
C ARG A 70 16.50 -7.65 2.97
N ALA A 71 16.38 -6.43 2.46
CA ALA A 71 17.47 -5.65 1.91
C ALA A 71 17.55 -4.30 2.65
N VAL A 72 18.76 -3.84 2.91
CA VAL A 72 19.01 -2.50 3.47
C VAL A 72 19.44 -1.61 2.32
N GLY A 73 18.74 -0.51 2.15
CA GLY A 73 19.00 0.53 1.17
C GLY A 73 19.83 1.68 1.77
N PRO A 74 19.70 2.90 1.24
CA PRO A 74 20.53 4.02 1.64
C PRO A 74 20.23 4.50 3.07
N HIS A 75 21.25 5.10 3.68
CA HIS A 75 21.12 5.86 4.91
C HIS A 75 20.59 7.26 4.58
N LEU A 76 19.37 7.60 5.04
CA LEU A 76 18.71 8.88 4.73
C LEU A 76 18.47 9.76 5.95
N PHE A 77 18.39 9.17 7.13
CA PHE A 77 17.96 9.88 8.34
C PHE A 77 18.99 9.71 9.44
N ALA A 78 19.15 10.74 10.27
CA ALA A 78 19.89 10.55 11.51
C ALA A 78 19.15 9.54 12.42
N PRO A 79 19.89 8.75 13.22
CA PRO A 79 19.32 7.72 14.08
C PRO A 79 18.16 8.22 14.96
N GLY A 80 17.07 7.44 15.00
CA GLY A 80 15.92 7.66 15.89
C GLY A 80 15.02 8.85 15.57
N LEU A 81 15.29 9.64 14.52
CA LEU A 81 14.53 10.85 14.22
C LEU A 81 13.26 10.61 13.38
N ALA A 82 13.26 9.60 12.50
CA ALA A 82 12.09 9.23 11.71
C ALA A 82 11.01 8.59 12.61
N LYS A 83 9.75 9.02 12.45
CA LYS A 83 8.65 8.60 13.33
C LYS A 83 7.48 7.94 12.60
N ILE A 84 7.11 8.45 11.43
CA ILE A 84 6.02 7.93 10.59
C ILE A 84 6.36 8.19 9.12
N ALA A 85 5.92 7.30 8.24
CA ALA A 85 6.10 7.42 6.79
C ALA A 85 4.80 7.05 6.07
N SER A 86 4.57 7.65 4.91
CA SER A 86 3.54 7.20 3.97
C SER A 86 4.04 6.00 3.18
N THR A 87 3.22 5.48 2.26
CA THR A 87 3.70 4.68 1.12
C THR A 87 4.82 5.39 0.39
N TRP A 88 5.84 4.64 -0.02
CA TRP A 88 6.91 5.10 -0.90
C TRP A 88 6.78 4.44 -2.27
N THR A 89 6.83 5.24 -3.32
CA THR A 89 6.62 4.79 -4.69
C THR A 89 7.91 4.92 -5.49
N THR A 90 8.28 3.86 -6.19
CA THR A 90 9.41 3.85 -7.13
C THR A 90 8.92 4.18 -8.53
N THR A 91 9.50 5.18 -9.17
CA THR A 91 9.38 5.41 -10.60
C THR A 91 10.70 5.04 -11.29
N VAL A 92 10.61 4.57 -12.53
CA VAL A 92 11.77 4.20 -13.35
C VAL A 92 11.73 5.03 -14.63
N GLY A 93 12.80 5.79 -14.86
CA GLY A 93 12.97 6.59 -16.06
C GLY A 93 13.47 5.79 -17.25
N VAL A 94 13.41 6.42 -18.43
CA VAL A 94 13.69 5.76 -19.70
C VAL A 94 15.19 5.48 -19.92
N ALA A 95 16.08 6.21 -19.26
CA ALA A 95 17.52 6.02 -19.36
C ALA A 95 18.10 5.18 -18.20
N GLY A 96 17.24 4.46 -17.47
CA GLY A 96 17.63 3.54 -16.41
C GLY A 96 17.75 4.20 -15.02
N GLU A 97 17.50 5.50 -14.91
CA GLU A 97 17.32 6.16 -13.61
C GLU A 97 16.11 5.59 -12.85
N ASP A 98 16.20 5.57 -11.52
CA ASP A 98 15.08 5.24 -10.64
C ASP A 98 14.97 6.26 -9.53
N THR A 99 13.75 6.51 -9.06
CA THR A 99 13.51 7.38 -7.91
C THR A 99 12.40 6.80 -7.08
N THR A 100 12.71 6.47 -5.84
CA THR A 100 11.77 6.10 -4.80
C THR A 100 11.49 7.31 -3.93
N TYR A 101 10.21 7.65 -3.77
CA TYR A 101 9.81 8.85 -3.05
C TYR A 101 8.60 8.62 -2.14
N GLY A 102 8.50 9.41 -1.08
CA GLY A 102 7.40 9.33 -0.12
C GLY A 102 7.44 10.47 0.89
N GLN A 103 6.42 10.54 1.73
CA GLN A 103 6.37 11.49 2.85
C GLN A 103 6.86 10.82 4.14
N VAL A 104 7.57 11.58 4.97
CA VAL A 104 8.11 11.11 6.24
C VAL A 104 8.09 12.24 7.26
N VAL A 105 7.71 11.94 8.50
CA VAL A 105 7.88 12.88 9.61
C VAL A 105 9.17 12.56 10.33
N VAL A 106 10.06 13.55 10.35
CA VAL A 106 11.36 13.50 11.01
C VAL A 106 11.39 14.61 12.06
N ASN A 107 11.50 14.23 13.33
CA ASN A 107 11.54 15.18 14.46
C ASN A 107 10.42 16.27 14.43
N GLY A 108 9.19 15.90 14.05
CA GLY A 108 8.03 16.81 14.01
C GLY A 108 7.94 17.73 12.79
N THR A 109 8.80 17.53 11.79
CA THR A 109 8.73 18.19 10.49
C THR A 109 8.35 17.15 9.44
N LEU A 110 7.39 17.48 8.58
CA LEU A 110 7.06 16.65 7.43
C LEU A 110 8.06 16.94 6.31
N TYR A 111 8.62 15.89 5.74
CA TYR A 111 9.48 15.94 4.58
C TYR A 111 8.85 15.14 3.44
N TYR A 112 9.14 15.59 2.23
CA TYR A 112 9.12 14.77 1.04
C TYR A 112 10.54 14.24 0.84
N GLY A 113 10.70 12.92 0.93
CA GLY A 113 11.99 12.25 0.78
C GLY A 113 12.07 11.52 -0.54
N GLU A 114 13.27 11.49 -1.11
CA GLU A 114 13.58 10.81 -2.35
C GLU A 114 14.93 10.11 -2.23
N TYR A 115 15.06 8.94 -2.87
CA TYR A 115 16.33 8.29 -3.13
C TYR A 115 16.26 7.46 -4.40
N GLY A 116 17.40 7.10 -4.99
CA GLY A 116 17.44 6.24 -6.17
C GLY A 116 18.79 6.37 -6.88
N HIS A 117 18.79 6.27 -8.20
CA HIS A 117 19.99 6.45 -9.02
C HIS A 117 19.70 7.35 -10.21
N ASP A 118 20.68 8.17 -10.59
CA ASP A 118 20.62 8.92 -11.85
C ASP A 118 20.90 8.01 -13.06
N SER A 119 20.83 8.56 -14.28
CA SER A 119 21.03 7.82 -15.53
C SER A 119 22.46 7.27 -15.71
N THR A 120 23.40 7.63 -14.84
CA THR A 120 24.76 7.07 -14.81
C THR A 120 24.91 5.95 -13.78
N GLY A 121 23.83 5.64 -13.04
CA GLY A 121 23.83 4.68 -11.94
C GLY A 121 24.38 5.24 -10.63
N LYS A 122 24.62 6.55 -10.54
CA LYS A 122 25.11 7.18 -9.31
C LYS A 122 23.95 7.35 -8.33
N PRO A 123 24.11 6.95 -7.04
CA PRO A 123 23.08 7.15 -6.04
C PRO A 123 22.70 8.62 -5.85
N THR A 124 21.40 8.87 -5.74
CA THR A 124 20.82 10.19 -5.44
C THR A 124 19.94 10.09 -4.20
N SER A 125 19.84 11.20 -3.46
CA SER A 125 18.93 11.31 -2.33
C SER A 125 18.60 12.77 -2.02
N SER A 126 17.37 13.05 -1.61
CA SER A 126 16.93 14.39 -1.23
C SER A 126 15.91 14.35 -0.09
N LEU A 127 15.89 15.41 0.74
CA LEU A 127 14.86 15.64 1.73
C LEU A 127 14.39 17.09 1.63
N LYS A 128 13.16 17.28 1.18
CA LYS A 128 12.52 18.60 1.07
C LYS A 128 11.49 18.78 2.17
N SER A 129 11.70 19.80 3.01
CA SER A 129 10.72 20.12 4.06
C SER A 129 9.39 20.59 3.44
N LEU A 130 8.30 20.03 3.95
CA LEU A 130 6.91 20.39 3.65
C LEU A 130 6.23 21.14 4.80
N GLY A 131 6.96 21.42 5.88
CA GLY A 131 6.52 22.23 7.01
C GLY A 131 6.68 21.56 8.37
N VAL A 132 6.64 22.38 9.42
CA VAL A 132 6.74 21.98 10.83
C VAL A 132 5.35 21.74 11.44
N GLY A 133 5.31 21.26 12.69
CA GLY A 133 4.06 21.12 13.45
C GLY A 133 3.43 19.72 13.39
N TYR A 134 4.20 18.71 13.01
CA TYR A 134 3.77 17.32 12.92
C TYR A 134 4.04 16.54 14.21
N GLN A 135 4.42 17.24 15.29
CA GLN A 135 4.49 16.65 16.62
C GLN A 135 3.10 16.12 17.02
N GLY A 136 3.06 14.87 17.48
CA GLY A 136 1.80 14.21 17.88
C GLY A 136 0.95 13.67 16.73
N TYR A 137 1.41 13.67 15.48
CA TYR A 137 0.79 12.86 14.43
C TYR A 137 1.20 11.39 14.58
N LYS A 138 0.27 10.47 14.28
CA LYS A 138 0.46 9.02 14.44
C LYS A 138 0.39 8.21 13.15
N ALA A 139 -0.15 8.79 12.07
CA ALA A 139 -0.09 8.18 10.74
C ALA A 139 -0.14 9.27 9.66
N ILE A 140 0.55 9.01 8.55
CA ILE A 140 0.44 9.74 7.29
C ILE A 140 0.31 8.72 6.17
N GLU A 141 -0.37 9.08 5.09
CA GLU A 141 -0.49 8.23 3.92
C GLU A 141 -0.71 9.07 2.66
N SER A 142 -0.26 8.58 1.51
CA SER A 142 -0.53 9.18 0.21
C SER A 142 -1.28 8.19 -0.65
N SER A 143 -2.45 8.58 -1.12
CA SER A 143 -3.20 7.82 -2.13
C SER A 143 -2.89 8.32 -3.54
N PHE A 144 -2.85 7.42 -4.50
CA PHE A 144 -2.69 7.74 -5.91
C PHE A 144 -3.54 6.82 -6.79
N TYR A 145 -4.63 7.36 -7.32
CA TYR A 145 -5.48 6.65 -8.27
C TYR A 145 -5.09 6.98 -9.71
N TRP A 146 -4.81 5.93 -10.48
CA TRP A 146 -4.45 6.01 -11.89
C TRP A 146 -5.51 5.33 -12.77
N GLY A 147 -6.34 6.14 -13.43
CA GLY A 147 -7.36 5.66 -14.37
C GLY A 147 -7.58 6.64 -15.53
N LYS A 148 -8.83 6.80 -16.00
CA LYS A 148 -9.17 7.85 -16.99
C LYS A 148 -8.86 9.27 -16.46
N THR A 149 -8.92 9.43 -15.15
CA THR A 149 -8.55 10.65 -14.42
C THR A 149 -7.53 10.25 -13.38
N VAL A 150 -6.49 11.06 -13.22
CA VAL A 150 -5.48 10.89 -12.17
C VAL A 150 -5.89 11.72 -10.97
N ARG A 151 -5.78 11.15 -9.77
CA ARG A 151 -5.93 11.92 -8.52
C ARG A 151 -4.93 11.46 -7.48
N GLY A 152 -4.49 12.41 -6.67
CA GLY A 152 -3.72 12.16 -5.45
C GLY A 152 -4.43 12.77 -4.25
N SER A 153 -4.20 12.20 -3.07
CA SER A 153 -4.61 12.80 -1.80
C SER A 153 -3.68 12.37 -0.70
N ASP A 154 -3.33 13.31 0.19
CA ASP A 154 -2.54 13.00 1.39
C ASP A 154 -3.44 12.98 2.62
N TYR A 155 -3.21 12.00 3.47
CA TYR A 155 -3.94 11.75 4.71
C TYR A 155 -3.02 11.93 5.89
N ARG A 156 -3.53 12.57 6.95
CA ARG A 156 -2.75 12.83 8.16
C ARG A 156 -3.62 12.66 9.38
N LEU A 157 -3.31 11.66 10.19
CA LEU A 157 -4.03 11.38 11.42
C LEU A 157 -3.26 11.97 12.60
N ARG A 158 -3.86 13.00 13.20
CA ARG A 158 -3.32 13.61 14.42
C ARG A 158 -3.68 12.76 15.64
N GLY A 159 -2.84 12.83 16.68
CA GLY A 159 -2.97 12.02 17.90
C GLY A 159 -4.29 12.22 18.64
N ASP A 160 -4.86 13.43 18.56
CA ASP A 160 -6.17 13.77 19.12
C ASP A 160 -7.38 13.19 18.34
N GLY A 161 -7.13 12.51 17.22
CA GLY A 161 -8.17 11.85 16.44
C GLY A 161 -8.80 12.70 15.34
N VAL A 162 -8.16 13.81 14.95
CA VAL A 162 -8.54 14.54 13.74
C VAL A 162 -7.78 13.97 12.54
N LEU A 163 -8.52 13.44 11.57
CA LEU A 163 -8.02 13.00 10.27
C LEU A 163 -8.14 14.15 9.27
N TYR A 164 -7.01 14.55 8.69
CA TYR A 164 -6.94 15.53 7.63
C TYR A 164 -6.81 14.83 6.28
N ARG A 165 -7.57 15.28 5.27
CA ARG A 165 -7.35 14.95 3.86
C ARG A 165 -6.94 16.20 3.09
N TYR A 166 -5.83 16.12 2.38
CA TYR A 166 -5.35 17.15 1.45
C TYR A 166 -5.62 16.66 0.02
N GLY A 167 -6.62 17.24 -0.62
CA GLY A 167 -7.06 16.89 -1.98
C GLY A 167 -6.38 17.69 -3.09
N PRO A 168 -6.69 17.38 -4.36
CA PRO A 168 -6.23 18.16 -5.50
C PRO A 168 -6.75 19.61 -5.35
N ASN A 169 -5.88 20.61 -5.54
CA ASN A 169 -6.13 22.05 -5.31
C ASN A 169 -6.00 22.55 -3.86
N ARG A 170 -5.21 21.86 -3.01
CA ARG A 170 -4.97 22.27 -1.61
C ARG A 170 -6.23 22.30 -0.76
N GLN A 171 -7.31 21.64 -1.20
CA GLN A 171 -8.50 21.49 -0.40
C GLN A 171 -8.16 20.66 0.83
N VAL A 172 -8.37 21.22 2.02
CA VAL A 172 -8.17 20.52 3.28
C VAL A 172 -9.53 20.21 3.89
N THR A 173 -9.83 18.92 4.04
CA THR A 173 -11.00 18.46 4.79
C THR A 173 -10.55 17.83 6.10
N ARG A 174 -11.35 18.02 7.15
CA ARG A 174 -11.04 17.61 8.51
C ARG A 174 -12.17 16.76 9.05
N TYR A 175 -11.83 15.62 9.63
CA TYR A 175 -12.78 14.68 10.19
C TYR A 175 -12.36 14.33 11.62
N ALA A 176 -13.18 14.70 12.61
CA ALA A 176 -12.96 14.32 14.00
C ALA A 176 -13.52 12.91 14.29
N GLY A 177 -13.17 12.35 15.45
CA GLY A 177 -13.72 11.07 15.94
C GLY A 177 -12.82 9.85 15.78
N TYR A 178 -11.54 10.04 15.41
CA TYR A 178 -10.59 8.94 15.17
C TYR A 178 -9.54 8.80 16.29
N SER A 179 -9.84 9.25 17.50
CA SER A 179 -8.89 9.23 18.63
C SER A 179 -8.48 7.81 19.00
N ALA A 180 -9.41 6.85 18.87
CA ALA A 180 -9.18 5.44 19.14
C ALA A 180 -8.24 4.74 18.13
N VAL A 181 -8.03 5.29 16.93
CA VAL A 181 -7.19 4.68 15.90
C VAL A 181 -5.73 4.70 16.35
N LYS A 182 -5.07 3.54 16.35
CA LYS A 182 -3.64 3.38 16.65
C LYS A 182 -2.81 3.56 15.38
N THR A 183 -3.17 2.85 14.31
CA THR A 183 -2.53 2.87 13.00
C THR A 183 -3.57 2.59 11.90
N MET A 184 -3.24 2.89 10.64
CA MET A 184 -4.09 2.66 9.49
C MET A 184 -3.27 2.33 8.25
N ALA A 185 -3.81 1.50 7.37
CA ALA A 185 -3.23 1.17 6.06
C ALA A 185 -4.26 1.41 4.96
N LEU A 186 -3.84 2.00 3.85
CA LEU A 186 -4.70 2.17 2.67
C LEU A 186 -4.97 0.81 2.04
N ILE A 187 -6.23 0.51 1.75
CA ILE A 187 -6.65 -0.76 1.13
C ILE A 187 -7.45 -0.56 -0.16
N SER A 188 -7.94 0.65 -0.42
CA SER A 188 -8.64 0.96 -1.66
C SER A 188 -8.42 2.41 -2.08
N GLU A 189 -8.24 2.62 -3.37
CA GLU A 189 -8.06 3.90 -4.02
C GLU A 189 -8.89 3.92 -5.31
N THR A 190 -9.99 4.65 -5.32
CA THR A 190 -10.90 4.74 -6.47
C THR A 190 -11.17 6.18 -6.88
N LEU A 191 -11.69 6.43 -8.08
CA LEU A 191 -12.01 7.79 -8.51
C LEU A 191 -12.84 8.60 -7.49
N THR A 192 -13.73 7.96 -6.72
CA THR A 192 -14.70 8.62 -5.84
C THR A 192 -14.46 8.45 -4.36
N TYR A 193 -13.53 7.58 -3.94
CA TYR A 193 -13.20 7.39 -2.52
C TYR A 193 -11.82 6.73 -2.32
N ASP A 194 -11.34 6.82 -1.08
CA ASP A 194 -10.26 5.99 -0.55
C ASP A 194 -10.77 5.22 0.68
N THR A 195 -10.28 4.01 0.92
CA THR A 195 -10.65 3.22 2.10
C THR A 195 -9.42 2.76 2.85
N PHE A 196 -9.41 3.01 4.16
CA PHE A 196 -8.36 2.54 5.08
C PHE A 196 -8.85 1.36 5.90
N LEU A 197 -7.97 0.40 6.18
CA LEU A 197 -8.11 -0.52 7.30
C LEU A 197 -7.42 0.10 8.52
N ALA A 198 -8.16 0.31 9.60
CA ALA A 198 -7.69 0.97 10.80
C ALA A 198 -7.72 0.03 12.01
N LEU A 199 -6.60 -0.03 12.72
CA LEU A 199 -6.47 -0.71 14.01
C LEU A 199 -6.69 0.29 15.13
N THR A 200 -7.49 -0.07 16.13
CA THR A 200 -7.66 0.77 17.34
C THR A 200 -6.72 0.37 18.47
N ASN A 201 -6.53 1.26 19.44
CA ASN A 201 -5.79 0.97 20.67
C ASN A 201 -6.38 -0.20 21.46
N GLY A 202 -7.69 -0.45 21.34
CA GLY A 202 -8.38 -1.59 21.95
C GLY A 202 -8.27 -2.90 21.15
N GLY A 203 -7.57 -2.92 20.01
CA GLY A 203 -7.38 -4.12 19.20
C GLY A 203 -8.52 -4.47 18.26
N ALA A 204 -9.42 -3.53 17.97
CA ALA A 204 -10.47 -3.69 16.97
C ALA A 204 -9.98 -3.26 15.57
N LEU A 205 -10.53 -3.86 14.52
CA LEU A 205 -10.34 -3.43 13.14
C LEU A 205 -11.59 -2.77 12.59
N TYR A 206 -11.43 -1.67 11.89
CA TYR A 206 -12.48 -0.95 11.18
C TYR A 206 -12.04 -0.61 9.76
N THR A 207 -12.98 -0.46 8.85
CA THR A 207 -12.73 0.29 7.62
C THR A 207 -13.16 1.74 7.79
N ILE A 208 -12.40 2.67 7.20
CA ILE A 208 -12.72 4.09 7.11
C ILE A 208 -12.82 4.42 5.62
N HIS A 209 -14.04 4.51 5.11
CA HIS A 209 -14.34 4.85 3.73
C HIS A 209 -14.50 6.37 3.62
N ILE A 210 -13.61 7.02 2.87
CA ILE A 210 -13.51 8.48 2.76
C ILE A 210 -13.86 8.89 1.32
N PRO A 211 -15.04 9.49 1.09
CA PRO A 211 -15.38 10.03 -0.23
C PRO A 211 -14.39 11.12 -0.67
N THR A 212 -14.13 11.25 -1.97
CA THR A 212 -13.31 12.36 -2.51
C THR A 212 -14.02 13.70 -2.48
N SER A 213 -15.33 13.72 -2.22
CA SER A 213 -16.10 14.92 -1.91
C SER A 213 -15.81 15.43 -0.48
N THR A 214 -16.53 16.44 -0.02
CA THR A 214 -16.46 16.90 1.38
C THR A 214 -17.40 16.14 2.32
N ALA A 215 -18.08 15.10 1.83
CA ALA A 215 -18.97 14.28 2.63
C ALA A 215 -18.23 13.61 3.79
N ALA A 216 -18.98 13.29 4.86
CA ALA A 216 -18.45 12.60 6.01
C ALA A 216 -18.01 11.17 5.65
N PRO A 217 -16.88 10.66 6.20
CA PRO A 217 -16.48 9.28 6.03
C PRO A 217 -17.46 8.31 6.67
N THR A 218 -17.55 7.11 6.12
CA THR A 218 -18.31 6.00 6.71
C THR A 218 -17.36 5.02 7.36
N VAL A 219 -17.66 4.62 8.59
CA VAL A 219 -16.83 3.68 9.37
C VAL A 219 -17.59 2.38 9.59
N LYS A 220 -16.99 1.24 9.25
CA LYS A 220 -17.58 -0.09 9.48
C LYS A 220 -16.67 -0.95 10.32
N LYS A 221 -17.23 -1.62 11.33
CA LYS A 221 -16.48 -2.57 12.16
C LYS A 221 -16.20 -3.85 11.36
N VAL A 222 -14.95 -4.28 11.35
CA VAL A 222 -14.49 -5.51 10.68
C VAL A 222 -14.24 -6.62 11.70
N ARG A 223 -13.51 -6.32 12.78
CA ARG A 223 -13.30 -7.23 13.92
C ARG A 223 -13.37 -6.45 15.22
N ALA A 224 -13.94 -7.06 16.26
CA ALA A 224 -14.14 -6.40 17.55
C ALA A 224 -12.88 -6.41 18.44
N SER A 225 -11.99 -7.39 18.27
CA SER A 225 -10.80 -7.59 19.10
C SER A 225 -9.79 -8.50 18.38
N THR A 226 -8.71 -8.88 19.09
CA THR A 226 -7.59 -9.80 18.73
C THR A 226 -6.41 -9.18 17.98
N TRP A 227 -6.48 -7.89 17.67
CA TRP A 227 -5.41 -7.17 16.95
C TRP A 227 -4.56 -6.25 17.83
N GLN A 228 -4.81 -6.21 19.15
CA GLN A 228 -4.20 -5.24 20.08
C GLN A 228 -2.65 -5.29 20.13
N LYS A 229 -2.05 -6.44 19.81
CA LYS A 229 -0.59 -6.63 19.83
C LYS A 229 0.13 -5.96 18.66
N PHE A 230 -0.59 -5.60 17.60
CA PHE A 230 0.03 -5.03 16.41
C PHE A 230 0.17 -3.51 16.53
N ASP A 231 1.24 -2.97 15.96
CA ASP A 231 1.60 -1.56 15.93
C ASP A 231 1.49 -0.97 14.53
N PHE A 232 1.76 -1.79 13.50
CA PHE A 232 1.73 -1.38 12.10
C PHE A 232 0.89 -2.34 11.26
N LEU A 233 0.25 -1.76 10.25
CA LEU A 233 -0.42 -2.46 9.16
C LEU A 233 0.22 -2.00 7.86
N VAL A 234 0.60 -2.93 6.98
CA VAL A 234 1.07 -2.65 5.62
C VAL A 234 0.24 -3.49 4.66
N ALA A 235 -0.38 -2.84 3.69
CA ALA A 235 -1.35 -3.45 2.80
C ALA A 235 -0.95 -3.24 1.34
N GLU A 236 -1.16 -4.27 0.52
CA GLU A 236 -0.94 -4.23 -0.93
C GLU A 236 -2.08 -4.98 -1.63
N LYS A 237 -2.37 -4.62 -2.87
CA LYS A 237 -3.35 -5.32 -3.69
C LYS A 237 -2.89 -6.76 -3.95
N CYS A 238 -3.83 -7.69 -3.81
CA CYS A 238 -3.61 -9.10 -4.11
C CYS A 238 -4.87 -9.64 -4.80
N GLY A 239 -4.89 -9.64 -6.14
CA GLY A 239 -6.08 -10.01 -6.91
C GLY A 239 -7.09 -8.87 -7.09
N THR A 240 -8.29 -9.19 -7.56
CA THR A 240 -9.28 -8.19 -8.00
C THR A 240 -9.84 -7.36 -6.85
N GLN A 241 -10.32 -8.01 -5.79
CA GLN A 241 -10.91 -7.38 -4.60
C GLN A 241 -10.34 -7.99 -3.31
N SER A 242 -9.03 -8.10 -3.24
CA SER A 242 -8.38 -8.62 -2.04
C SER A 242 -7.07 -7.90 -1.79
N THR A 243 -6.71 -7.90 -0.51
CA THR A 243 -5.56 -7.19 0.04
C THR A 243 -4.68 -8.22 0.73
N LEU A 244 -3.40 -8.23 0.39
CA LEU A 244 -2.40 -8.86 1.22
C LEU A 244 -2.07 -7.88 2.34
N LEU A 245 -2.09 -8.34 3.58
CA LEU A 245 -1.88 -7.50 4.77
C LEU A 245 -0.78 -8.10 5.63
N THR A 246 0.24 -7.31 5.94
CA THR A 246 1.22 -7.63 6.98
C THR A 246 0.90 -6.81 8.23
N ALA A 247 0.66 -7.50 9.36
CA ALA A 247 0.48 -6.88 10.66
C ALA A 247 1.70 -7.14 11.54
N ILE A 248 2.27 -6.08 12.11
CA ILE A 248 3.57 -6.10 12.77
C ILE A 248 3.41 -5.77 14.24
N ASP A 249 3.90 -6.64 15.11
CA ASP A 249 4.12 -6.40 16.54
C ASP A 249 5.60 -6.02 16.71
N LYS A 250 5.85 -4.72 16.89
CA LYS A 250 7.22 -4.20 16.90
C LYS A 250 7.96 -4.58 18.18
N ASP A 251 7.22 -4.82 19.27
CA ASP A 251 7.80 -5.09 20.58
C ASP A 251 8.38 -6.51 20.63
N SER A 252 7.63 -7.49 20.12
CA SER A 252 8.17 -8.85 19.95
C SER A 252 9.05 -8.99 18.70
N GLY A 253 8.89 -8.11 17.72
CA GLY A 253 9.55 -8.19 16.41
C GLY A 253 8.92 -9.21 15.47
N ALA A 254 7.69 -9.64 15.75
CA ALA A 254 6.96 -10.60 14.93
C ALA A 254 6.06 -9.89 13.91
N ALA A 255 5.98 -10.43 12.70
CA ALA A 255 4.99 -10.03 11.71
C ALA A 255 4.16 -11.24 11.26
N TYR A 256 2.90 -10.98 10.91
CA TYR A 256 1.95 -11.99 10.47
C TYR A 256 1.28 -11.55 9.18
N LEU A 257 1.12 -12.48 8.26
CA LEU A 257 0.56 -12.26 6.94
C LEU A 257 -0.90 -12.72 6.90
N TYR A 258 -1.75 -11.92 6.27
CA TYR A 258 -3.17 -12.17 6.13
C TYR A 258 -3.62 -11.92 4.69
N ALA A 259 -4.53 -12.75 4.19
CA ALA A 259 -5.33 -12.44 3.02
C ALA A 259 -6.65 -11.83 3.53
N VAL A 260 -6.92 -10.59 3.12
CA VAL A 260 -8.13 -9.85 3.44
C VAL A 260 -8.97 -9.76 2.17
N GLY A 261 -10.19 -10.30 2.22
CA GLY A 261 -11.14 -10.19 1.11
C GLY A 261 -11.79 -8.80 1.03
N HIS A 262 -12.78 -8.68 0.16
CA HIS A 262 -13.58 -7.47 0.00
C HIS A 262 -14.13 -6.96 1.35
N ALA A 263 -13.81 -5.71 1.68
CA ALA A 263 -14.18 -5.10 2.94
C ALA A 263 -15.68 -4.75 3.04
N ASN A 264 -16.47 -5.58 3.71
CA ASN A 264 -17.92 -5.41 3.90
C ASN A 264 -18.33 -5.44 5.38
N GLY A 265 -17.52 -4.84 6.25
CA GLY A 265 -17.77 -4.81 7.70
C GLY A 265 -17.49 -6.17 8.35
N ALA A 266 -18.39 -6.65 9.20
CA ALA A 266 -18.18 -7.88 9.96
C ALA A 266 -18.06 -9.14 9.07
N ALA A 267 -18.64 -9.10 7.87
CA ALA A 267 -18.55 -10.18 6.89
C ALA A 267 -17.20 -10.24 6.16
N THR A 268 -16.28 -9.29 6.41
CA THR A 268 -14.99 -9.25 5.71
C THR A 268 -14.20 -10.49 6.07
N VAL A 269 -13.82 -11.28 5.07
CA VAL A 269 -12.99 -12.46 5.26
C VAL A 269 -11.56 -12.01 5.57
N ILE A 270 -10.99 -12.53 6.66
CA ILE A 270 -9.58 -12.34 7.00
C ILE A 270 -9.01 -13.71 7.31
N GLN A 271 -8.18 -14.20 6.39
CA GLN A 271 -7.50 -15.49 6.52
C GLN A 271 -6.06 -15.25 6.98
N GLY A 272 -5.69 -15.82 8.11
CA GLY A 272 -4.29 -15.86 8.54
C GLY A 272 -3.49 -16.82 7.67
N LEU A 273 -2.39 -16.33 7.09
CA LEU A 273 -1.49 -17.13 6.26
C LEU A 273 -0.28 -17.64 7.06
N GLY A 274 0.05 -16.97 8.18
CA GLY A 274 1.09 -17.42 9.10
C GLY A 274 2.03 -16.30 9.53
N LYS A 275 3.07 -16.67 10.28
CA LYS A 275 4.15 -15.76 10.70
C LYS A 275 5.10 -15.53 9.52
N VAL A 276 5.44 -14.27 9.26
CA VAL A 276 6.45 -13.91 8.26
C VAL A 276 7.84 -14.20 8.84
N PRO A 277 8.72 -14.93 8.13
CA PRO A 277 10.10 -15.12 8.59
C PRO A 277 10.85 -13.78 8.68
N GLY A 278 11.71 -13.62 9.67
CA GLY A 278 12.49 -12.40 9.90
C GLY A 278 12.19 -11.72 11.24
N THR A 279 12.79 -10.55 11.44
CA THR A 279 12.64 -9.71 12.64
C THR A 279 12.17 -8.33 12.23
N PHE A 280 11.08 -7.88 12.84
CA PHE A 280 10.40 -6.64 12.51
C PHE A 280 10.41 -5.67 13.70
N LYS A 281 11.59 -5.11 14.03
CA LYS A 281 11.79 -4.17 15.14
C LYS A 281 12.07 -2.72 14.74
N ASP A 282 12.04 -2.43 13.45
CA ASP A 282 12.24 -1.06 12.96
C ASP A 282 11.14 -0.11 13.49
N PRO A 283 11.47 1.15 13.79
CA PRO A 283 10.53 2.11 14.38
C PRO A 283 9.44 2.60 13.42
N VAL A 284 9.62 2.42 12.10
CA VAL A 284 8.68 2.89 11.07
C VAL A 284 8.51 1.80 10.02
N TYR A 285 7.26 1.55 9.62
CA TYR A 285 6.92 0.68 8.49
C TYR A 285 5.92 1.36 7.55
N TYR A 286 5.99 0.99 6.28
CA TYR A 286 5.16 1.51 5.21
C TYR A 286 5.12 0.53 4.02
N LEU A 287 4.24 0.77 3.06
CA LEU A 287 4.26 0.05 1.78
C LEU A 287 5.32 0.66 0.86
N THR A 288 6.16 -0.18 0.25
CA THR A 288 6.93 0.22 -0.92
C THR A 288 6.25 -0.36 -2.16
N THR A 289 5.93 0.52 -3.11
CA THR A 289 5.27 0.17 -4.37
C THR A 289 6.00 0.79 -5.56
N ALA A 290 5.49 0.60 -6.77
CA ALA A 290 6.06 1.15 -7.99
C ALA A 290 4.98 1.81 -8.85
N GLU A 291 5.37 2.84 -9.61
CA GLU A 291 4.52 3.43 -10.63
C GLU A 291 4.06 2.36 -11.63
N GLY A 292 2.80 2.43 -12.05
CA GLY A 292 2.18 1.41 -12.89
C GLY A 292 1.64 0.20 -12.13
N THR A 293 1.91 0.06 -10.83
CA THR A 293 1.18 -0.89 -9.97
C THR A 293 -0.30 -0.52 -9.97
N PRO A 294 -1.24 -1.46 -10.22
CA PRO A 294 -2.66 -1.16 -10.20
C PRO A 294 -3.07 -0.59 -8.83
N SER A 295 -3.88 0.47 -8.85
CA SER A 295 -4.41 1.09 -7.64
C SER A 295 -5.05 0.06 -6.70
N LEU A 296 -4.90 0.32 -5.40
CA LEU A 296 -5.45 -0.56 -4.36
C LEU A 296 -6.97 -0.68 -4.56
N PHE A 297 -7.48 -1.90 -4.42
CA PHE A 297 -8.93 -2.16 -4.51
C PHE A 297 -9.27 -3.38 -3.67
N GLY A 298 -9.28 -3.18 -2.35
CA GLY A 298 -9.66 -4.17 -1.34
C GLY A 298 -11.09 -4.04 -0.84
N GLU A 299 -11.85 -3.07 -1.38
CA GLU A 299 -13.31 -2.95 -1.23
C GLU A 299 -14.01 -3.23 -2.59
#